data_AF-Q31D71-F1
#
_entry.id   AF-Q31D71-F1
#
_cell.length_a   1.000
_cell.length_b   1.000
_cell.length_c   1.000
_cell.angle_alpha   90.00
_cell.angle_beta   90.00
_cell.angle_gamma   90.00
#
_symmetry.space_group_name_H-M   'P 1'
#
loop_
_entity.id
_entity.type
_entity.pdbx_description
1 polymer ?
#
loop_
_entity_poly.entity_id
_entity_poly.type
_entity_poly.pdbx_seq_one_letter_code
_entity_poly.pdbx_strand_id
1 'polypeptide(L)'
;MIKILLGLILCLTFQGIFLESSFALYDSNVRELLENRLNQWPEIYLPIFKLSDTSKDLTYPKWFEGSWLVTSQDIINDLEEPVIYKVNFFKNDSDLIVGNRAKNSESIGKAIFGDSLIKVVNDPQSINNQITYLKDDLYIDSRITGRNQIKDDDIFFADELVIQTAHKPGASRINQVETISKFQKCSEEILEVNNSNKPAICGVQYVASYGSKVGDPSVHAIKTNKYKLTFEFIES
;
A
#
# COMPACT_ATOMS: atom_id res chain seq x y z
N MET A 1 -73.43 -27.34 -13.54
CA MET A 1 -72.30 -26.86 -12.71
C MET A 1 -71.33 -26.10 -13.60
N ILE A 2 -71.31 -24.78 -13.39
CA ILE A 2 -70.40 -23.71 -13.85
C ILE A 2 -69.02 -23.94 -13.17
N LYS A 3 -67.80 -23.87 -13.76
CA LYS A 3 -67.00 -22.83 -14.48
C LYS A 3 -65.76 -23.58 -15.07
N ILE A 4 -65.31 -23.40 -16.31
CA ILE A 4 -64.39 -22.38 -16.86
C ILE A 4 -62.98 -22.32 -16.21
N LEU A 5 -61.99 -22.80 -16.98
CA LEU A 5 -60.70 -22.20 -17.41
C LEU A 5 -59.72 -21.53 -16.40
N LEU A 6 -58.43 -21.56 -16.78
CA LEU A 6 -57.18 -21.01 -16.19
C LEU A 6 -56.52 -21.85 -15.08
N GLY A 7 -55.24 -22.22 -15.15
CA GLY A 7 -54.21 -21.91 -16.12
C GLY A 7 -53.01 -22.86 -15.99
N LEU A 8 -52.37 -23.10 -17.13
CA LEU A 8 -51.04 -23.68 -17.25
C LEU A 8 -50.04 -22.77 -16.53
N ILE A 9 -49.45 -23.25 -15.43
CA ILE A 9 -48.16 -22.75 -14.95
C ILE A 9 -47.14 -23.84 -15.22
N LEU A 10 -46.60 -23.80 -16.44
CA LEU A 10 -45.26 -24.29 -16.72
C LEU A 10 -44.31 -23.38 -15.93
N CYS A 11 -43.73 -23.86 -14.85
CA CYS A 11 -42.59 -23.19 -14.24
C CYS A 11 -41.35 -23.48 -15.10
N LEU A 12 -41.26 -22.78 -16.24
CA LEU A 12 -40.02 -22.59 -17.00
C LEU A 12 -39.20 -21.54 -16.24
N THR A 13 -38.33 -21.96 -15.33
CA THR A 13 -37.25 -21.08 -14.87
C THR A 13 -36.06 -21.23 -15.82
N PHE A 14 -36.11 -20.49 -16.93
CA PHE A 14 -34.93 -20.18 -17.72
C PHE A 14 -34.67 -18.68 -17.59
N GLN A 15 -33.39 -18.32 -17.44
CA GLN A 15 -32.80 -16.98 -17.34
C GLN A 15 -32.90 -16.35 -15.93
N GLY A 16 -31.85 -15.81 -15.34
CA GLY A 16 -30.60 -15.33 -15.93
C GLY A 16 -29.37 -15.87 -15.21
N ILE A 17 -28.35 -16.04 -16.03
CA ILE A 17 -26.93 -16.01 -15.70
C ILE A 17 -26.72 -14.94 -14.60
N PHE A 18 -26.42 -15.37 -13.37
CA PHE A 18 -25.72 -14.53 -12.40
C PHE A 18 -24.29 -14.36 -12.91
N LEU A 19 -24.11 -13.49 -13.90
CA LEU A 19 -22.87 -12.74 -14.01
C LEU A 19 -23.00 -11.68 -12.91
N GLU A 20 -22.65 -12.04 -11.68
CA GLU A 20 -22.10 -11.05 -10.78
C GLU A 20 -20.82 -10.57 -11.44
N SER A 21 -20.97 -9.56 -12.29
CA SER A 21 -19.89 -8.63 -12.58
C SER A 21 -19.35 -8.24 -11.21
N SER A 22 -18.18 -8.77 -10.90
CA SER A 22 -17.44 -8.42 -9.70
C SER A 22 -17.31 -6.91 -9.76
N PHE A 23 -18.05 -6.23 -8.90
CA PHE A 23 -18.14 -4.79 -8.89
C PHE A 23 -16.71 -4.23 -8.89
N ALA A 24 -16.31 -3.62 -10.00
CA ALA A 24 -15.31 -2.58 -9.96
C ALA A 24 -15.93 -1.50 -9.06
N LEU A 25 -15.68 -1.61 -7.75
CA LEU A 25 -15.95 -0.53 -6.80
C LEU A 25 -15.30 0.70 -7.42
N TYR A 26 -16.17 1.63 -7.78
CA TYR A 26 -15.99 2.65 -8.80
C TYR A 26 -14.70 3.45 -8.55
N ASP A 27 -13.69 3.30 -9.42
CA ASP A 27 -12.34 3.89 -9.28
C ASP A 27 -12.37 5.40 -8.97
N SER A 28 -13.40 6.12 -9.45
CA SER A 28 -13.57 7.55 -9.14
C SER A 28 -13.85 7.83 -7.67
N ASN A 29 -14.57 6.96 -6.96
CA ASN A 29 -14.85 7.13 -5.53
C ASN A 29 -13.58 6.91 -4.69
N VAL A 30 -12.73 5.96 -5.11
CA VAL A 30 -11.44 5.72 -4.45
C VAL A 30 -10.48 6.88 -4.76
N ARG A 31 -10.48 7.39 -5.99
CA ARG A 31 -9.68 8.58 -6.35
C ARG A 31 -10.07 9.80 -5.52
N GLU A 32 -11.35 10.12 -5.43
CA GLU A 32 -11.84 11.24 -4.61
C GLU A 32 -11.47 11.05 -3.12
N LEU A 33 -11.59 9.82 -2.61
CA LEU A 33 -11.14 9.49 -1.25
C LEU A 33 -9.66 9.81 -1.05
N LEU A 34 -8.78 9.28 -1.91
CA LEU A 34 -7.33 9.47 -1.81
C LEU A 34 -6.92 10.95 -1.97
N GLU A 35 -7.55 11.67 -2.90
CA GLU A 35 -7.32 13.12 -3.08
C GLU A 35 -7.77 13.91 -1.85
N ASN A 36 -8.94 13.58 -1.27
CA ASN A 36 -9.40 14.20 -0.04
C ASN A 36 -8.45 13.90 1.13
N ARG A 37 -7.93 12.67 1.24
CA ARG A 37 -6.91 12.33 2.26
C ARG A 37 -5.67 13.22 2.11
N LEU A 38 -5.19 13.40 0.89
CA LEU A 38 -4.03 14.24 0.61
C LEU A 38 -4.26 15.71 0.99
N ASN A 39 -5.46 16.23 0.71
CA ASN A 39 -5.83 17.61 1.00
C ASN A 39 -5.93 17.93 2.51
N GLN A 40 -6.01 16.90 3.36
CA GLN A 40 -6.06 17.05 4.82
C GLN A 40 -4.67 17.19 5.47
N TRP A 41 -3.58 17.05 4.70
CA TRP A 41 -2.24 17.09 5.25
C TRP A 41 -1.78 18.51 5.65
N PRO A 42 -1.06 18.71 6.78
CA PRO A 42 -0.62 17.71 7.77
C PRO A 42 -1.63 17.43 8.90
N GLU A 43 -2.73 18.17 8.97
CA GLU A 43 -3.75 18.10 10.05
C GLU A 43 -4.73 16.92 9.85
N ILE A 44 -4.17 15.72 9.68
CA ILE A 44 -4.90 14.54 9.25
C ILE A 44 -5.37 13.71 10.44
N TYR A 45 -6.64 13.30 10.39
CA TYR A 45 -7.26 12.40 11.36
C TYR A 45 -7.20 10.95 10.91
N LEU A 46 -7.29 10.02 11.86
CA LEU A 46 -7.33 8.59 11.61
C LEU A 46 -8.49 8.27 10.65
N PRO A 47 -8.23 7.61 9.51
CA PRO A 47 -9.23 7.36 8.48
C PRO A 47 -10.19 6.24 8.86
N ILE A 48 -11.39 6.29 8.27
CA ILE A 48 -12.35 5.17 8.28
C ILE A 48 -12.33 4.52 6.90
N PHE A 49 -11.60 3.41 6.76
CA PHE A 49 -11.50 2.63 5.52
C PHE A 49 -12.77 1.82 5.24
N LYS A 50 -13.85 2.48 4.80
CA LYS A 50 -15.11 1.79 4.41
C LYS A 50 -15.00 0.98 3.12
N LEU A 51 -14.03 1.29 2.26
CA LEU A 51 -13.90 0.75 0.90
C LEU A 51 -12.69 -0.19 0.70
N SER A 52 -12.05 -0.61 1.79
CA SER A 52 -10.80 -1.37 1.69
C SER A 52 -11.01 -2.85 1.39
N ASP A 53 -10.29 -3.36 0.38
CA ASP A 53 -10.09 -4.80 0.16
C ASP A 53 -8.69 -5.21 0.63
N THR A 54 -8.61 -5.80 1.83
CA THR A 54 -7.36 -6.36 2.37
C THR A 54 -7.16 -7.82 1.98
N SER A 55 -8.04 -8.43 1.17
CA SER A 55 -7.85 -9.82 0.72
C SER A 55 -6.76 -9.98 -0.35
N LYS A 56 -6.33 -8.86 -0.95
CA LYS A 56 -5.37 -8.82 -2.06
C LYS A 56 -4.22 -7.87 -1.75
N ASP A 57 -3.07 -8.10 -2.38
CA ASP A 57 -1.94 -7.18 -2.28
C ASP A 57 -2.16 -5.90 -3.11
N LEU A 58 -1.36 -4.87 -2.84
CA LEU A 58 -1.24 -3.76 -3.78
C LEU A 58 -0.77 -4.31 -5.13
N THR A 59 -1.50 -3.93 -6.17
CA THR A 59 -1.14 -4.24 -7.55
C THR A 59 -0.62 -2.99 -8.24
N TYR A 60 0.62 -3.04 -8.69
CA TYR A 60 1.32 -1.91 -9.30
C TYR A 60 1.11 -1.87 -10.83
N PRO A 61 1.32 -0.71 -11.48
CA PRO A 61 1.45 -0.63 -12.94
C PRO A 61 2.64 -1.43 -13.49
N LYS A 62 2.59 -1.76 -14.79
CA LYS A 62 3.66 -2.52 -15.48
C LYS A 62 5.04 -1.87 -15.36
N TRP A 63 5.09 -0.55 -15.31
CA TRP A 63 6.32 0.20 -15.22
C TRP A 63 7.02 0.08 -13.85
N PHE A 64 6.42 -0.56 -12.84
CA PHE A 64 7.11 -0.92 -11.58
C PHE A 64 7.87 -2.25 -11.66
N GLU A 65 7.62 -3.11 -12.64
CA GLU A 65 8.23 -4.45 -12.70
C GLU A 65 9.78 -4.38 -12.67
N GLY A 66 10.41 -5.26 -11.89
CA GLY A 66 11.86 -5.35 -11.76
C GLY A 66 12.39 -4.75 -10.45
N SER A 67 13.70 -4.52 -10.42
CA SER A 67 14.43 -4.04 -9.25
C SER A 67 14.82 -2.58 -9.41
N TRP A 68 14.70 -1.82 -8.32
CA TRP A 68 14.92 -0.38 -8.29
C TRP A 68 15.79 0.01 -7.11
N LEU A 69 16.66 0.98 -7.33
CA LEU A 69 17.30 1.75 -6.27
C LEU A 69 16.40 2.95 -5.97
N VAL A 70 15.97 3.08 -4.72
CA VAL A 70 15.07 4.13 -4.28
C VAL A 70 15.86 5.11 -3.43
N THR A 71 15.76 6.39 -3.78
CA THR A 71 16.21 7.51 -2.96
C THR A 71 14.98 8.15 -2.31
N SER A 72 14.93 8.16 -0.98
CA SER A 72 13.84 8.75 -0.19
C SER A 72 14.35 9.94 0.61
N GLN A 73 13.91 11.15 0.23
CA GLN A 73 14.29 12.41 0.88
C GLN A 73 13.13 12.94 1.72
N ASP A 74 13.35 13.22 3.00
CA ASP A 74 12.38 13.98 3.80
C ASP A 74 12.33 15.43 3.29
N ILE A 75 11.16 15.90 2.90
CA ILE A 75 10.94 17.24 2.35
C ILE A 75 10.77 18.27 3.48
N ILE A 76 10.36 17.83 4.67
CA ILE A 76 10.18 18.69 5.83
C ILE A 76 11.52 18.93 6.52
N ASN A 77 12.40 17.92 6.53
CA ASN A 77 13.75 18.01 7.07
C ASN A 77 14.80 17.76 5.99
N ASP A 78 15.09 18.79 5.18
CA ASP A 78 16.04 18.72 4.06
C ASP A 78 17.52 18.61 4.48
N LEU A 79 17.81 18.73 5.78
CA LEU A 79 19.13 18.51 6.36
C LEU A 79 19.44 17.03 6.62
N GLU A 80 18.43 16.16 6.62
CA GLU A 80 18.64 14.72 6.73
C GLU A 80 19.06 14.15 5.37
N GLU A 81 20.15 13.38 5.39
CA GLU A 81 20.62 12.63 4.22
C GLU A 81 19.51 11.70 3.70
N PRO A 82 19.36 11.58 2.36
CA PRO A 82 18.37 10.69 1.80
C PRO A 82 18.61 9.23 2.22
N VAL A 83 17.52 8.53 2.54
CA VAL A 83 17.57 7.09 2.80
C VAL A 83 17.55 6.36 1.46
N ILE A 84 18.57 5.55 1.21
CA ILE A 84 18.72 4.79 -0.04
C ILE A 84 18.52 3.30 0.23
N TYR A 85 17.64 2.65 -0.55
CA TYR A 85 17.33 1.23 -0.41
C TYR A 85 16.90 0.60 -1.73
N LYS A 86 16.96 -0.74 -1.82
CA LYS A 86 16.55 -1.48 -3.00
C LYS A 86 15.15 -2.05 -2.81
N VAL A 87 14.35 -2.02 -3.86
CA VAL A 87 13.03 -2.66 -3.89
C VAL A 87 12.89 -3.50 -5.14
N ASN A 88 12.04 -4.51 -5.07
CA ASN A 88 11.74 -5.42 -6.15
C ASN A 88 10.23 -5.61 -6.30
N PHE A 89 9.76 -5.61 -7.54
CA PHE A 89 8.40 -5.92 -7.92
C PHE A 89 8.42 -6.99 -9.01
N PHE A 90 7.52 -7.96 -8.93
CA PHE A 90 7.49 -9.10 -9.83
C PHE A 90 6.07 -9.48 -10.20
N LYS A 91 5.91 -10.22 -11.29
CA LYS A 91 4.64 -10.82 -11.70
C LYS A 91 4.32 -12.01 -10.81
N ASN A 92 3.15 -11.98 -10.17
CA ASN A 92 2.63 -13.16 -9.50
C ASN A 92 2.00 -14.15 -10.51
N ASP A 93 1.46 -15.26 -10.01
CA ASP A 93 0.83 -16.31 -10.83
C ASP A 93 -0.40 -15.84 -11.64
N SER A 94 -0.94 -14.66 -11.31
CA SER A 94 -2.04 -14.01 -12.03
C SER A 94 -1.57 -12.92 -13.01
N ASP A 95 -0.27 -12.84 -13.31
CA ASP A 95 0.36 -11.82 -14.16
C ASP A 95 0.17 -10.38 -13.64
N LEU A 96 -0.08 -10.23 -12.33
CA LEU A 96 -0.19 -8.95 -11.65
C LEU A 96 1.16 -8.55 -11.05
N ILE A 97 1.56 -7.28 -11.22
CA ILE A 97 2.79 -6.75 -10.60
C ILE A 97 2.53 -6.51 -9.11
N VAL A 98 3.26 -7.21 -8.25
CA VAL A 98 3.20 -7.09 -6.80
C VAL A 98 4.59 -6.82 -6.23
N GLY A 99 4.65 -6.17 -5.06
CA GLY A 99 5.90 -5.92 -4.37
C GLY A 99 6.42 -7.16 -3.64
N ASN A 100 7.74 -7.38 -3.64
CA ASN A 100 8.35 -8.37 -2.76
C ASN A 100 8.39 -7.85 -1.32
N ARG A 101 7.27 -7.94 -0.62
CA ARG A 101 7.06 -7.29 0.69
C ARG A 101 8.16 -7.56 1.71
N ALA A 102 8.54 -8.81 1.92
CA ALA A 102 9.59 -9.13 2.89
C ALA A 102 10.93 -8.51 2.51
N LYS A 103 11.37 -8.69 1.24
CA LYS A 103 12.65 -8.14 0.78
C LYS A 103 12.66 -6.61 0.74
N ASN A 104 11.56 -5.99 0.32
CA ASN A 104 11.43 -4.53 0.26
C ASN A 104 11.47 -3.95 1.67
N SER A 105 10.68 -4.49 2.60
CA SER A 105 10.70 -4.10 4.00
C SER A 105 12.05 -4.35 4.66
N GLU A 106 12.73 -5.46 4.34
CA GLU A 106 14.07 -5.74 4.86
C GLU A 106 15.10 -4.73 4.35
N SER A 107 15.06 -4.37 3.08
CA SER A 107 15.97 -3.35 2.54
C SER A 107 15.72 -1.97 3.14
N ILE A 108 14.45 -1.58 3.32
CA ILE A 108 14.09 -0.32 3.99
C ILE A 108 14.54 -0.37 5.46
N GLY A 109 14.23 -1.46 6.15
CA GLY A 109 14.63 -1.68 7.53
C GLY A 109 16.14 -1.66 7.71
N LYS A 110 16.93 -2.17 6.76
CA LYS A 110 18.39 -2.15 6.82
C LYS A 110 18.91 -0.73 6.69
N ALA A 111 18.32 0.07 5.83
CA ALA A 111 18.69 1.48 5.65
C ALA A 111 18.33 2.33 6.89
N ILE A 112 17.25 2.00 7.61
CA ILE A 112 16.80 2.76 8.80
C ILE A 112 17.45 2.26 10.10
N PHE A 113 17.47 0.95 10.33
CA PHE A 113 17.93 0.33 11.58
C PHE A 113 19.39 -0.14 11.53
N GLY A 114 20.04 -0.12 10.36
CA GLY A 114 21.42 -0.53 10.21
C GLY A 114 21.66 -1.96 10.69
N ASP A 115 22.65 -2.14 11.57
CA ASP A 115 23.01 -3.46 12.12
C ASP A 115 22.07 -3.96 13.22
N SER A 116 21.07 -3.16 13.62
CA SER A 116 20.05 -3.60 14.57
C SER A 116 19.00 -4.49 13.90
N LEU A 117 18.82 -4.42 12.57
CA LEU A 117 17.94 -5.31 11.84
C LEU A 117 18.54 -6.73 11.77
N ILE A 118 17.74 -7.72 12.14
CA ILE A 118 18.07 -9.14 11.97
C ILE A 118 17.48 -9.67 10.65
N LYS A 119 16.17 -9.53 10.46
CA LYS A 119 15.43 -9.98 9.26
C LYS A 119 14.00 -9.47 9.24
N VAL A 120 13.35 -9.58 8.09
CA VAL A 120 11.91 -9.37 7.95
C VAL A 120 11.26 -10.60 7.32
N VAL A 121 10.13 -11.05 7.86
CA VAL A 121 9.41 -12.24 7.37
C VAL A 121 7.94 -11.95 7.14
N ASN A 122 7.39 -12.46 6.05
CA ASN A 122 5.94 -12.46 5.83
C ASN A 122 5.30 -13.58 6.67
N ASP A 123 4.09 -13.35 7.17
CA ASP A 123 3.27 -14.39 7.77
C ASP A 123 2.70 -15.31 6.68
N PRO A 124 2.97 -16.62 6.68
CA PRO A 124 2.44 -17.53 5.67
C PRO A 124 0.92 -17.71 5.77
N GLN A 125 0.30 -17.37 6.91
CA GLN A 125 -1.13 -17.50 7.14
C GLN A 125 -1.91 -16.21 6.85
N SER A 126 -1.21 -15.09 6.66
CA SER A 126 -1.83 -13.79 6.40
C SER A 126 -0.97 -12.95 5.47
N ILE A 127 -1.46 -12.71 4.26
CA ILE A 127 -0.84 -11.77 3.31
C ILE A 127 -0.64 -10.38 3.92
N ASN A 128 -1.42 -10.00 4.93
CA ASN A 128 -1.36 -8.66 5.52
C ASN A 128 -0.39 -8.53 6.69
N ASN A 129 0.16 -9.62 7.19
CA ASN A 129 1.01 -9.60 8.38
C ASN A 129 2.49 -9.78 8.00
N GLN A 130 3.34 -9.04 8.69
CA GLN A 130 4.79 -9.11 8.54
C GLN A 130 5.46 -8.89 9.90
N ILE A 131 6.52 -9.64 10.17
CA ILE A 131 7.30 -9.51 11.41
C ILE A 131 8.71 -9.01 11.06
N THR A 132 9.11 -7.90 11.68
CA THR A 132 10.47 -7.38 11.65
C THR A 132 11.18 -7.78 12.93
N TYR A 133 12.27 -8.54 12.83
CA TYR A 133 13.10 -8.91 13.96
C TYR A 133 14.30 -7.97 14.08
N LEU A 134 14.52 -7.47 15.28
CA LEU A 134 15.62 -6.60 15.66
C LEU A 134 16.48 -7.30 16.74
N LYS A 135 17.66 -6.75 17.03
CA LYS A 135 18.51 -7.20 18.15
C LYS A 135 17.78 -7.10 19.50
N ASP A 136 18.32 -7.79 20.50
CA ASP A 136 17.86 -7.75 21.90
C ASP A 136 16.42 -8.24 22.11
N ASP A 137 16.03 -9.29 21.38
CA ASP A 137 14.69 -9.90 21.40
C ASP A 137 13.55 -8.90 21.12
N LEU A 138 13.87 -7.84 20.38
CA LEU A 138 12.91 -6.85 19.91
C LEU A 138 12.32 -7.32 18.58
N TYR A 139 11.00 -7.18 18.42
CA TYR A 139 10.36 -7.42 17.14
C TYR A 139 9.14 -6.52 16.95
N ILE A 140 8.78 -6.26 15.70
CA ILE A 140 7.62 -5.46 15.32
C ILE A 140 6.70 -6.33 14.48
N ASP A 141 5.50 -6.60 14.98
CA ASP A 141 4.40 -7.17 14.20
C ASP A 141 3.68 -6.04 13.47
N SER A 142 3.62 -6.11 12.14
CA SER A 142 2.95 -5.12 11.29
C SER A 142 1.82 -5.79 10.53
N ARG A 143 0.60 -5.28 10.75
CA ARG A 143 -0.62 -5.78 10.11
C ARG A 143 -1.31 -4.69 9.32
N ILE A 144 -1.52 -4.94 8.04
CA ILE A 144 -2.34 -4.07 7.19
C ILE A 144 -3.81 -4.26 7.56
N THR A 145 -4.47 -3.15 7.90
CA THR A 145 -5.88 -3.10 8.30
C THR A 145 -6.75 -2.30 7.35
N GLY A 146 -6.14 -1.52 6.46
CA GLY A 146 -6.81 -0.78 5.41
C GLY A 146 -5.85 -0.54 4.25
N ARG A 147 -6.41 -0.50 3.06
CA ARG A 147 -5.72 -0.30 1.80
C ARG A 147 -6.72 0.07 0.71
N ASN A 148 -6.43 1.10 -0.06
CA ASN A 148 -7.06 1.39 -1.34
C ASN A 148 -5.98 1.71 -2.37
N GLN A 149 -6.34 1.56 -3.64
CA GLN A 149 -5.47 1.95 -4.74
C GLN A 149 -6.29 2.36 -5.95
N ILE A 150 -5.70 3.24 -6.74
CA ILE A 150 -6.06 3.49 -8.12
C ILE A 150 -4.78 3.35 -8.96
N LYS A 151 -4.94 2.86 -10.18
CA LYS A 151 -3.83 2.78 -11.13
C LYS A 151 -4.32 2.99 -12.55
N ASP A 152 -3.55 3.77 -13.30
CA ASP A 152 -3.66 3.91 -14.73
C ASP A 152 -2.26 3.80 -15.37
N ASP A 153 -2.13 4.14 -16.65
CA ASP A 153 -0.87 3.98 -17.36
C ASP A 153 0.22 4.95 -16.87
N ASP A 154 -0.15 6.04 -16.18
CA ASP A 154 0.75 7.13 -15.80
C ASP A 154 0.85 7.35 -14.29
N ILE A 155 -0.18 6.97 -13.53
CA ILE A 155 -0.27 7.19 -12.09
C ILE A 155 -0.50 5.87 -11.35
N PHE A 156 0.21 5.72 -10.23
CA PHE A 156 -0.16 4.80 -9.16
C PHE A 156 -0.40 5.62 -7.89
N PHE A 157 -1.59 5.51 -7.31
CA PHE A 157 -1.93 6.23 -6.08
C PHE A 157 -2.61 5.27 -5.11
N ALA A 158 -2.04 5.13 -3.92
CA ALA A 158 -2.50 4.19 -2.92
C ALA A 158 -2.42 4.79 -1.52
N ASP A 159 -3.24 4.25 -0.62
CA ASP A 159 -3.12 4.42 0.80
C ASP A 159 -3.06 3.04 1.48
N GLU A 160 -2.34 2.96 2.60
CA GLU A 160 -2.28 1.77 3.45
C GLU A 160 -2.32 2.21 4.91
N LEU A 161 -3.19 1.57 5.70
CA LEU A 161 -3.27 1.73 7.14
C LEU A 161 -2.73 0.46 7.80
N VAL A 162 -1.73 0.63 8.65
CA VAL A 162 -0.98 -0.44 9.30
C VAL A 162 -1.07 -0.28 10.81
N ILE A 163 -1.40 -1.35 11.52
CA ILE A 163 -1.18 -1.46 12.96
C ILE A 163 0.19 -2.10 13.17
N GLN A 164 1.03 -1.44 13.96
CA GLN A 164 2.34 -1.93 14.35
C GLN A 164 2.35 -2.19 15.86
N THR A 165 2.73 -3.39 16.27
CA THR A 165 2.99 -3.73 17.67
C THR A 165 4.47 -3.99 17.83
N ALA A 166 5.16 -3.05 18.48
CA ALA A 166 6.55 -3.22 18.87
C ALA A 166 6.61 -3.98 20.19
N HIS A 167 7.25 -5.13 20.18
CA HIS A 167 7.43 -6.02 21.31
C HIS A 167 8.85 -5.89 21.84
N LYS A 168 8.97 -5.82 23.17
CA LYS A 168 10.22 -5.90 23.91
C LYS A 168 10.03 -6.77 25.15
N PRO A 169 11.10 -7.30 25.76
CA PRO A 169 10.98 -8.03 27.01
C PRO A 169 10.16 -7.24 28.06
N GLY A 170 9.03 -7.83 28.48
CA GLY A 170 8.14 -7.26 29.50
C GLY A 170 7.23 -6.10 29.06
N ALA A 171 7.24 -5.66 27.79
CA ALA A 171 6.32 -4.61 27.34
C ALA A 171 6.01 -4.68 25.84
N SER A 172 4.86 -4.15 25.45
CA SER A 172 4.50 -3.96 24.04
C SER A 172 3.91 -2.57 23.83
N ARG A 173 4.17 -1.98 22.66
CA ARG A 173 3.64 -0.67 22.28
C ARG A 173 2.96 -0.78 20.93
N ILE A 174 1.73 -0.29 20.86
CA ILE A 174 0.94 -0.26 19.64
C ILE A 174 1.05 1.13 19.03
N ASN A 175 1.21 1.17 17.71
CA ASN A 175 1.11 2.36 16.88
C ASN A 175 0.23 2.06 15.67
N GLN A 176 -0.43 3.08 15.14
CA GLN A 176 -1.09 3.03 13.84
C GLN A 176 -0.36 3.99 12.90
N VAL A 177 -0.11 3.52 11.69
CA VAL A 177 0.58 4.29 10.65
C VAL A 177 -0.25 4.25 9.39
N GLU A 178 -0.58 5.43 8.85
CA GLU A 178 -1.09 5.56 7.49
C GLU A 178 0.06 5.97 6.57
N THR A 179 0.17 5.31 5.42
CA THR A 179 1.07 5.67 4.34
C THR A 179 0.25 5.96 3.10
N ILE A 180 0.38 7.16 2.54
CA ILE A 180 -0.26 7.56 1.29
C ILE A 180 0.84 7.78 0.25
N SER A 181 0.81 7.06 -0.85
CA SER A 181 1.87 7.04 -1.84
C SER A 181 1.33 7.33 -3.23
N LYS A 182 1.88 8.36 -3.90
CA LYS A 182 1.52 8.75 -5.27
C LYS A 182 2.77 8.74 -6.13
N PHE A 183 2.75 7.96 -7.20
CA PHE A 183 3.86 7.75 -8.13
C PHE A 183 3.43 7.98 -9.57
N GLN A 184 4.40 8.39 -10.38
CA GLN A 184 4.29 8.56 -11.82
C GLN A 184 5.65 8.34 -12.48
N LYS A 185 5.67 8.17 -13.81
CA LYS A 185 6.93 8.22 -14.57
C LYS A 185 7.55 9.61 -14.43
N CYS A 186 8.85 9.71 -14.19
CA CYS A 186 9.53 11.00 -14.18
C CYS A 186 9.44 11.66 -15.56
N SER A 187 9.29 12.99 -15.60
CA SER A 187 9.37 13.76 -16.85
C SER A 187 10.79 13.71 -17.43
N GLU A 188 10.89 13.73 -18.77
CA GLU A 188 12.14 13.53 -19.52
C GLU A 188 13.27 14.51 -19.14
N GLU A 189 12.96 15.70 -18.61
CA GLU A 189 13.97 16.69 -18.14
C GLU A 189 14.86 16.21 -16.97
N ILE A 190 14.54 15.10 -16.31
CA ILE A 190 15.35 14.53 -15.20
C ILE A 190 16.36 13.47 -15.70
N LEU A 191 16.30 13.08 -16.98
CA LEU A 191 16.97 11.87 -17.47
C LEU A 191 18.09 12.16 -18.48
N GLU A 192 19.12 12.89 -18.07
CA GLU A 192 20.37 12.98 -18.87
C GLU A 192 21.41 11.90 -18.55
N VAL A 193 21.15 10.92 -17.66
CA VAL A 193 22.25 10.03 -17.18
C VAL A 193 22.03 8.52 -17.32
N ASN A 194 20.80 8.01 -17.51
CA ASN A 194 20.59 6.57 -17.37
C ASN A 194 20.23 5.86 -18.68
N ASN A 195 21.17 5.03 -19.18
CA ASN A 195 20.99 3.99 -20.20
C ASN A 195 20.08 2.83 -19.70
N SER A 196 18.96 3.17 -19.05
CA SER A 196 17.97 2.21 -18.58
C SER A 196 16.87 2.04 -19.63
N ASN A 197 16.50 0.79 -19.91
CA ASN A 197 15.37 0.46 -20.78
C ASN A 197 13.99 0.78 -20.15
N LYS A 198 13.96 1.24 -18.89
CA LYS A 198 12.75 1.63 -18.17
C LYS A 198 12.82 3.08 -17.69
N PRO A 199 11.72 3.85 -17.77
CA PRO A 199 11.66 5.20 -17.23
C PRO A 199 11.83 5.19 -15.71
N ALA A 200 12.51 6.19 -15.17
CA ALA A 200 12.56 6.39 -13.72
C ALA A 200 11.16 6.67 -13.16
N ILE A 201 10.94 6.30 -11.90
CA ILE A 201 9.68 6.55 -11.20
C ILE A 201 9.91 7.69 -10.20
N CYS A 202 9.03 8.67 -10.24
CA CYS A 202 9.02 9.79 -9.33
C CYS A 202 7.75 9.70 -8.47
N GLY A 203 7.88 9.95 -7.18
CA GLY A 203 6.72 9.92 -6.30
C GLY A 203 6.88 10.75 -5.04
N VAL A 204 5.78 10.82 -4.31
CA VAL A 204 5.69 11.41 -2.99
C VAL A 204 4.97 10.44 -2.07
N GLN A 205 5.49 10.30 -0.86
CA GLN A 205 4.91 9.47 0.18
C GLN A 205 4.65 10.31 1.43
N TYR A 206 3.47 10.17 2.00
CA TYR A 206 3.05 10.85 3.21
C TYR A 206 2.87 9.78 4.29
N VAL A 207 3.47 9.97 5.45
CA VAL A 207 3.46 9.00 6.55
C VAL A 207 2.95 9.65 7.82
N ALA A 208 1.80 9.19 8.32
CA ALA A 208 1.15 9.71 9.52
C ALA A 208 1.13 8.63 10.60
N SER A 209 1.59 8.96 11.81
CA SER A 209 1.48 8.10 12.99
C SER A 209 0.39 8.62 13.92
N TYR A 210 -0.43 7.74 14.49
CA TYR A 210 -1.57 8.10 15.35
C TYR A 210 -1.44 7.60 16.80
N GLY A 211 -0.42 6.79 17.10
CA GLY A 211 -0.24 6.20 18.42
C GLY A 211 -1.22 5.06 18.72
N SER A 212 -1.50 4.84 20.01
CA SER A 212 -2.09 3.59 20.51
C SER A 212 -3.62 3.56 20.60
N LYS A 213 -4.32 4.66 20.29
CA LYS A 213 -5.79 4.72 20.30
C LYS A 213 -6.33 4.10 19.01
N VAL A 214 -6.37 2.77 18.96
CA VAL A 214 -6.72 2.00 17.75
C VAL A 214 -8.16 2.20 17.34
N GLY A 215 -8.38 2.58 16.07
CA GLY A 215 -9.70 2.66 15.44
C GLY A 215 -10.58 3.84 15.88
N ASP A 216 -10.07 4.77 16.70
CA ASP A 216 -10.81 5.97 17.12
C ASP A 216 -10.62 7.09 16.07
N PRO A 217 -11.66 7.44 15.28
CA PRO A 217 -11.55 8.42 14.21
C PRO A 217 -11.35 9.85 14.71
N SER A 218 -11.51 10.11 16.01
CA SER A 218 -11.21 11.42 16.61
C SER A 218 -9.71 11.64 16.82
N VAL A 219 -8.89 10.60 16.62
CA VAL A 219 -7.45 10.66 16.81
C VAL A 219 -6.80 11.45 15.67
N HIS A 220 -6.14 12.53 16.05
CA HIS A 220 -5.26 13.29 15.18
C HIS A 220 -3.88 12.63 15.06
N ALA A 221 -3.21 12.80 13.92
CA ALA A 221 -1.83 12.36 13.76
C ALA A 221 -0.91 13.02 14.81
N ILE A 222 -0.10 12.21 15.49
CA ILE A 222 0.92 12.68 16.45
C ILE A 222 2.23 13.06 15.76
N LYS A 223 2.46 12.52 14.56
CA LYS A 223 3.63 12.81 13.73
C LYS A 223 3.25 12.62 12.28
N THR A 224 3.71 13.53 11.44
CA THR A 224 3.55 13.48 9.98
C THR A 224 4.88 13.74 9.30
N ASN A 225 5.19 12.97 8.26
CA ASN A 225 6.37 13.15 7.41
C ASN A 225 5.97 13.11 5.94
N LYS A 226 6.70 13.82 5.09
CA LYS A 226 6.51 13.83 3.64
C LYS A 226 7.84 13.55 2.96
N TYR A 227 7.88 12.51 2.15
CA TYR A 227 9.06 12.07 1.44
C TYR A 227 8.91 12.27 -0.06
N LYS A 228 9.97 12.74 -0.72
CA LYS A 228 10.14 12.67 -2.17
C LYS A 228 10.90 11.40 -2.49
N LEU A 229 10.38 10.61 -3.42
CA LEU A 229 10.99 9.35 -3.84
C LEU A 229 11.37 9.38 -5.32
N THR A 230 12.55 8.88 -5.62
CA THR A 230 13.02 8.62 -6.98
C THR A 230 13.48 7.17 -7.08
N PHE A 231 13.00 6.46 -8.09
CA PHE A 231 13.36 5.07 -8.33
C PHE A 231 14.16 5.00 -9.62
N GLU A 232 15.37 4.50 -9.50
CA GLU A 232 16.27 4.22 -10.62
C GLU A 232 16.30 2.72 -10.88
N PHE A 233 16.04 2.34 -12.12
CA PHE A 233 16.03 0.93 -12.49
C PHE A 233 17.45 0.35 -12.42
N ILE A 234 17.61 -0.81 -11.77
CA ILE A 234 18.94 -1.43 -11.59
C ILE A 234 19.06 -2.82 -12.22
N GLU A 235 17.97 -3.59 -12.34
CA GLU A 235 17.99 -4.93 -12.97
C GLU A 235 16.56 -5.48 -13.17
N SER A 236 16.34 -6.31 -14.20
CA SER A 236 15.10 -7.09 -14.40
C SER A 236 15.25 -8.51 -13.86
#